data_AF-A0A7Y2H2W7-F1
#
_entry.id   AF-A0A7Y2H2W7-F1
#
_cell.length_a   1.000
_cell.length_b   1.000
_cell.length_c   1.000
_cell.angle_alpha   90.00
_cell.angle_beta   90.00
_cell.angle_gamma   90.00
#
_symmetry.space_group_name_H-M   'P 1'
#
loop_
_entity.id
_entity.type
_entity.pdbx_description
1 polymer ?
#
loop_
_entity_poly.entity_id
_entity_poly.type
_entity_poly.pdbx_seq_one_letter_code
_entity_poly.pdbx_strand_id
1 'polypeptide(L)'
;PMYSALRHEGTRLYDLAREGVTVERPARTRTVFQFKLTHWAPPHAHFTVECEGGTYVRTLIHDLGASLGGGAVVTRLRRTAIGPHRVERALSGTGLEDATKESILQFSNRLAAAVPQLPSVVLEDPLEHRGVLCGSWTDPDQRVLEGEPHRVMSPRGELLAIVERRPEFKFHRVFGERFENEQDEVILR
;
A
#
# COMPACT_ATOMS: atom_id res chain seq x y z
N PRO A 1 3.04 20.52 4.15
CA PRO A 1 3.91 20.95 5.27
C PRO A 1 5.40 20.67 5.01
N MET A 2 6.30 21.56 5.46
CA MET A 2 7.76 21.39 5.29
C MET A 2 8.26 20.10 5.95
N TYR A 3 7.70 19.74 7.11
CA TYR A 3 7.89 18.41 7.70
C TYR A 3 7.11 17.32 6.95
N SER A 4 7.66 16.87 5.82
CA SER A 4 7.14 15.74 5.06
C SER A 4 8.23 14.93 4.35
N ALA A 5 7.91 13.71 3.94
CA ALA A 5 8.82 12.82 3.22
C ALA A 5 8.94 13.12 1.72
N LEU A 6 8.25 14.17 1.22
CA LEU A 6 8.39 14.60 -0.17
C LEU A 6 9.84 15.03 -0.43
N ARG A 7 10.30 14.83 -1.66
CA ARG A 7 11.62 15.27 -2.09
C ARG A 7 11.52 16.58 -2.88
N HIS A 8 12.50 17.44 -2.68
CA HIS A 8 12.79 18.60 -3.51
C HIS A 8 14.26 18.52 -3.93
N GLU A 9 14.52 18.48 -5.23
CA GLU A 9 15.87 18.35 -5.80
C GLU A 9 16.72 17.20 -5.21
N GLY A 10 16.08 16.07 -4.89
CA GLY A 10 16.73 14.89 -4.31
C GLY A 10 16.75 14.84 -2.78
N THR A 11 16.58 15.98 -2.10
CA THR A 11 16.59 16.08 -0.63
C THR A 11 15.17 15.98 -0.05
N ARG A 12 14.99 15.30 1.09
CA ARG A 12 13.66 15.21 1.73
C ARG A 12 13.33 16.53 2.42
N LEU A 13 12.08 16.99 2.30
CA LEU A 13 11.66 18.28 2.83
C LEU A 13 11.80 18.39 4.35
N TYR A 14 11.66 17.30 5.10
CA TYR A 14 11.86 17.36 6.55
C TYR A 14 13.33 17.61 6.94
N ASP A 15 14.30 17.27 6.09
CA ASP A 15 15.72 17.55 6.32
C ASP A 15 15.95 19.07 6.17
N LEU A 16 15.47 19.65 5.06
CA LEU A 16 15.50 21.10 4.81
C LEU A 16 14.77 21.89 5.92
N ALA A 17 13.62 21.38 6.39
CA ALA A 17 12.86 22.02 7.47
C ALA A 17 13.64 22.09 8.80
N ARG A 18 14.47 21.08 9.10
CA ARG A 18 15.32 21.06 10.29
C ARG A 18 16.49 22.03 10.18
N GLU A 19 16.95 22.27 8.96
CA GLU A 19 17.98 23.26 8.63
C GLU A 19 17.42 24.69 8.56
N GLY A 20 16.11 24.88 8.80
CA GLY A 20 15.45 26.18 8.72
C GLY A 20 15.18 26.67 7.30
N VAL A 21 15.51 25.85 6.28
CA VAL A 21 15.31 26.17 4.87
C VAL A 21 13.86 25.91 4.50
N THR A 22 13.16 26.95 4.02
CA THR A 22 11.79 26.84 3.52
C THR A 22 11.80 26.82 2.00
N VAL A 23 11.07 25.87 1.42
CA VAL A 23 10.93 25.73 -0.03
C VAL A 23 9.50 26.03 -0.44
N GLU A 24 9.35 26.88 -1.46
CA GLU A 24 8.07 27.15 -2.10
C GLU A 24 7.59 25.92 -2.86
N ARG A 25 6.33 25.55 -2.69
CA ARG A 25 5.79 24.31 -3.23
C ARG A 25 4.48 24.57 -3.96
N PRO A 26 4.26 23.92 -5.11
CA PRO A 26 2.97 23.99 -5.76
C PRO A 26 1.90 23.42 -4.83
N ALA A 27 0.83 24.18 -4.63
CA ALA A 27 -0.35 23.70 -3.93
C ALA A 27 -0.89 22.49 -4.69
N ARG A 28 -1.18 21.40 -3.96
CA ARG A 28 -1.80 20.21 -4.54
C ARG A 28 -3.24 20.14 -4.06
N THR A 29 -4.17 20.15 -5.00
CA THR A 29 -5.58 19.87 -4.70
C THR A 29 -5.70 18.46 -4.15
N ARG A 30 -6.43 18.33 -3.05
CA ARG A 30 -6.75 17.05 -2.41
C ARG A 30 -8.21 17.03 -2.02
N THR A 31 -8.82 15.87 -2.14
CA THR A 31 -10.23 15.68 -1.76
C THR A 31 -10.34 15.21 -0.32
N VAL A 32 -11.15 15.90 0.47
CA VAL A 32 -11.62 15.42 1.78
C VAL A 32 -13.03 14.90 1.59
N PHE A 33 -13.19 13.57 1.63
CA PHE A 33 -14.48 12.90 1.42
C PHE A 33 -15.40 13.08 2.62
N GLN A 34 -14.84 13.08 3.83
CA GLN A 34 -15.60 13.31 5.07
C GLN A 34 -14.76 14.06 6.09
N PHE A 35 -15.36 15.05 6.75
CA PHE A 35 -14.75 15.77 7.85
C PHE A 35 -15.78 15.97 8.97
N LYS A 36 -15.73 15.11 10.00
CA LYS A 36 -16.76 15.06 11.05
C LYS A 36 -16.15 15.38 12.42
N LEU A 37 -16.68 16.39 13.09
CA LEU A 37 -16.44 16.64 14.51
C LEU A 37 -17.15 15.54 15.33
N THR A 38 -16.39 14.80 16.13
CA THR A 38 -16.91 13.69 16.94
C THR A 38 -16.93 13.98 18.43
N HIS A 39 -16.11 14.93 18.88
CA HIS A 39 -16.09 15.39 20.26
C HIS A 39 -15.60 16.83 20.34
N TRP A 40 -16.19 17.61 21.24
CA TRP A 40 -15.81 18.99 21.50
C TRP A 40 -15.80 19.25 23.00
N ALA A 41 -14.61 19.53 23.51
CA ALA A 41 -14.35 19.88 24.90
C ALA A 41 -13.19 20.89 24.92
N PRO A 42 -13.46 22.20 24.73
CA PRO A 42 -12.43 23.22 24.62
C PRO A 42 -11.35 23.09 25.71
N PRO A 43 -10.06 23.20 25.36
CA PRO A 43 -9.52 23.57 24.04
C PRO A 43 -9.37 22.38 23.05
N HIS A 44 -9.98 21.21 23.34
CA HIS A 44 -9.82 19.99 22.55
C HIS A 44 -11.01 19.70 21.62
N ALA A 45 -10.70 19.30 20.39
CA ALA A 45 -11.66 18.80 19.41
C ALA A 45 -11.17 17.47 18.83
N HIS A 46 -12.08 16.52 18.63
CA HIS A 46 -11.79 15.28 17.91
C HIS A 46 -12.51 15.26 16.57
N PHE A 47 -11.81 14.84 15.54
CA PHE A 47 -12.35 14.71 14.20
C PHE A 47 -12.13 13.30 13.65
N THR A 48 -13.11 12.83 12.88
CA THR A 48 -12.93 11.71 11.95
C THR A 48 -12.83 12.27 10.55
N VAL A 49 -11.76 11.89 9.84
CA VAL A 49 -11.44 12.41 8.50
C VAL A 49 -11.28 11.26 7.53
N GLU A 50 -12.00 11.33 6.41
CA GLU A 50 -11.79 10.49 5.23
C GLU A 50 -11.27 11.38 4.10
N CYS A 51 -10.14 11.02 3.50
CA CYS A 51 -9.45 11.88 2.54
C CYS A 51 -8.65 11.08 1.52
N GLU A 52 -8.33 11.73 0.42
CA GLU A 52 -7.48 11.20 -0.64
C GLU A 52 -6.05 10.92 -0.15
N GLY A 53 -5.38 9.96 -0.79
CA GLY A 53 -3.98 9.66 -0.56
C GLY A 53 -3.08 10.88 -0.68
N GLY A 54 -2.17 11.06 0.29
CA GLY A 54 -1.26 12.21 0.33
C GLY A 54 -1.85 13.48 0.93
N THR A 55 -3.06 13.43 1.50
CA THR A 55 -3.61 14.51 2.31
C THR A 55 -2.86 14.65 3.64
N TYR A 56 -2.44 15.86 3.96
CA TYR A 56 -1.78 16.16 5.24
C TYR A 56 -2.81 16.63 6.26
N VAL A 57 -3.34 15.71 7.07
CA VAL A 57 -4.31 16.02 8.15
C VAL A 57 -3.78 17.13 9.08
N ARG A 58 -2.47 17.18 9.34
CA ARG A 58 -1.85 18.25 10.14
C ARG A 58 -2.02 19.64 9.51
N THR A 59 -1.87 19.75 8.19
CA THR A 59 -2.10 21.01 7.46
C THR A 59 -3.59 21.35 7.45
N LEU A 60 -4.46 20.37 7.22
CA LEU A 60 -5.91 20.57 7.29
C LEU A 60 -6.36 21.16 8.64
N ILE A 61 -5.86 20.63 9.76
CA ILE A 61 -6.20 21.15 11.09
C ILE A 61 -5.58 22.52 11.34
N HIS A 62 -4.33 22.76 10.90
CA HIS A 62 -3.71 24.08 10.98
C HIS A 62 -4.55 25.14 10.25
N ASP A 63 -4.97 24.85 9.03
CA ASP A 63 -5.74 25.77 8.19
C ASP A 63 -7.15 26.01 8.77
N LEU A 64 -7.77 25.00 9.38
CA LEU A 64 -9.01 25.15 10.14
C LEU A 64 -8.82 26.06 11.36
N GLY A 65 -7.73 25.91 12.11
CA GLY A 65 -7.43 26.78 13.24
C GLY A 65 -7.26 28.24 12.82
N ALA A 66 -6.52 28.45 11.73
CA ALA A 66 -6.30 29.77 11.14
C ALA A 66 -7.60 30.41 10.64
N SER A 67 -8.48 29.66 9.97
CA SER A 67 -9.76 30.18 9.47
C SER A 67 -10.74 30.55 10.59
N LEU A 68 -10.61 29.93 11.76
CA LEU A 68 -11.36 30.28 12.97
C LEU A 68 -10.77 31.47 13.74
N GLY A 69 -9.70 32.10 13.24
CA GLY A 69 -9.04 33.26 13.85
C GLY A 69 -8.03 32.93 14.95
N GLY A 70 -7.68 31.65 15.11
CA GLY A 70 -6.69 31.18 16.10
C GLY A 70 -5.62 30.29 15.46
N GLY A 71 -5.13 29.34 16.25
CA GLY A 71 -4.24 28.28 15.79
C GLY A 71 -4.72 26.94 16.30
N ALA A 72 -4.55 25.88 15.50
CA ALA A 72 -4.84 24.53 15.91
C ALA A 72 -3.67 23.61 15.54
N VAL A 73 -3.35 22.70 16.45
CA VAL A 73 -2.30 21.71 16.27
C VAL A 73 -2.86 20.32 16.56
N VAL A 74 -2.40 19.34 15.79
CA VAL A 74 -2.77 17.94 16.02
C VAL A 74 -1.93 17.40 17.18
N THR A 75 -2.58 17.09 18.29
CA THR A 75 -1.93 16.48 19.47
C THR A 75 -1.91 14.95 19.39
N ARG A 76 -2.90 14.34 18.73
CA ARG A 76 -2.99 12.91 18.50
C ARG A 76 -3.55 12.63 17.11
N LEU A 77 -2.92 11.71 16.39
CA LEU A 77 -3.38 11.24 15.08
C LEU A 77 -3.30 9.72 15.03
N ARG A 78 -4.42 9.07 14.71
CA ARG A 78 -4.47 7.63 14.48
C ARG A 78 -5.12 7.37 13.13
N ARG A 79 -4.38 6.69 12.25
CA ARG A 79 -4.94 6.19 10.99
C ARG A 79 -5.71 4.90 11.27
N THR A 80 -7.00 4.91 11.02
CA THR A 80 -7.91 3.78 11.29
C THR A 80 -8.11 2.89 10.08
N ALA A 81 -7.87 3.39 8.86
CA ALA A 81 -7.96 2.60 7.63
C ALA A 81 -7.05 3.12 6.50
N ILE A 82 -6.77 2.24 5.53
CA ILE A 82 -6.16 2.54 4.23
C ILE A 82 -6.99 1.77 3.18
N GLY A 83 -7.84 2.46 2.44
CA GLY A 83 -8.81 1.80 1.55
C GLY A 83 -9.62 0.74 2.33
N PRO A 84 -9.68 -0.51 1.88
CA PRO A 84 -10.43 -1.58 2.57
C PRO A 84 -9.74 -2.10 3.84
N HIS A 85 -8.49 -1.71 4.10
CA HIS A 85 -7.68 -2.24 5.19
C HIS A 85 -7.90 -1.45 6.47
N ARG A 86 -8.45 -2.12 7.47
CA ARG A 86 -8.80 -1.53 8.77
C ARG A 86 -7.77 -1.84 9.84
N VAL A 87 -7.52 -0.90 10.75
CA VAL A 87 -6.51 -1.02 11.82
C VAL A 87 -6.84 -2.15 12.80
N GLU A 88 -8.11 -2.52 12.95
CA GLU A 88 -8.55 -3.63 13.77
C GLU A 88 -8.05 -5.00 13.24
N ARG A 89 -7.68 -5.07 11.96
CA ARG A 89 -7.08 -6.25 11.31
C ARG A 89 -5.55 -6.14 11.23
N ALA A 90 -4.96 -5.04 11.68
CA ALA A 90 -3.52 -4.86 11.69
C ALA A 90 -2.90 -5.69 12.82
N LEU A 91 -1.68 -6.17 12.60
CA LEU A 91 -0.88 -6.79 13.65
C LEU A 91 -0.34 -5.72 14.59
N SER A 92 -0.33 -6.01 15.88
CA SER A 92 0.44 -5.21 16.83
C SER A 92 1.92 -5.43 16.57
N GLY A 93 2.74 -4.39 16.74
CA GLY A 93 4.20 -4.48 16.56
C GLY A 93 4.86 -5.54 17.45
N THR A 94 4.27 -5.82 18.62
CA THR A 94 4.71 -6.88 19.53
C THR A 94 4.47 -8.29 18.98
N GLY A 95 3.48 -8.49 18.11
CA GLY A 95 3.20 -9.79 17.51
C GLY A 95 4.17 -10.16 16.38
N LEU A 96 5.06 -9.24 15.98
CA LEU A 96 6.09 -9.50 14.97
C LEU A 96 7.37 -10.11 15.57
N GLU A 97 7.64 -9.85 16.85
CA GLU A 97 8.84 -10.37 17.52
C GLU A 97 8.73 -11.88 17.78
N ASP A 98 7.51 -12.37 17.99
CA ASP A 98 7.17 -13.79 18.11
C ASP A 98 6.72 -14.42 16.77
N ALA A 99 6.75 -13.67 15.67
CA ALA A 99 6.31 -14.16 14.38
C ALA A 99 7.33 -15.14 13.79
N THR A 100 6.94 -16.42 13.68
CA THR A 100 7.73 -17.42 12.96
C THR A 100 7.74 -17.16 11.46
N LYS A 101 8.71 -17.72 10.73
CA LYS A 101 8.78 -17.65 9.26
C LYS A 101 7.47 -18.15 8.62
N GLU A 102 6.87 -19.19 9.18
CA GLU A 102 5.60 -19.77 8.76
C GLU A 102 4.43 -18.80 8.99
N SER A 103 4.42 -18.07 10.12
CA SER A 103 3.41 -17.05 10.37
C SER A 103 3.51 -15.90 9.37
N ILE A 104 4.74 -15.45 9.06
CA ILE A 104 5.02 -14.40 8.06
C ILE A 104 4.63 -14.85 6.65
N LEU A 105 4.85 -16.12 6.30
CA LEU A 105 4.41 -16.71 5.03
C LEU A 105 2.88 -16.84 4.98
N GLN A 106 2.21 -17.24 6.06
CA GLN A 106 0.75 -17.16 6.18
C GLN A 106 0.23 -15.72 6.02
N PHE A 107 0.99 -14.71 6.46
CA PHE A 107 0.69 -13.30 6.18
C PHE A 107 0.94 -12.91 4.72
N SER A 108 1.89 -13.55 4.04
CA SER A 108 2.14 -13.36 2.61
C SER A 108 0.94 -13.80 1.78
N ASN A 109 0.14 -14.78 2.25
CA ASN A 109 -1.16 -15.11 1.64
C ASN A 109 -2.18 -13.96 1.75
N ARG A 110 -1.96 -12.98 2.62
CA ARG A 110 -2.74 -11.73 2.67
C ARG A 110 -2.26 -10.66 1.67
N LEU A 111 -1.14 -10.83 0.95
CA LEU A 111 -0.77 -9.96 -0.17
C LEU A 111 -1.83 -10.02 -1.28
N ALA A 112 -2.43 -11.19 -1.49
CA ALA A 112 -3.62 -11.34 -2.33
C ALA A 112 -4.75 -10.42 -1.88
N ALA A 113 -4.97 -10.32 -0.56
CA ALA A 113 -5.95 -9.44 0.04
C ALA A 113 -5.52 -7.95 0.02
N ALA A 114 -4.28 -7.60 -0.33
CA ALA A 114 -3.80 -6.21 -0.35
C ALA A 114 -4.44 -5.39 -1.48
N VAL A 115 -4.79 -6.05 -2.58
CA VAL A 115 -5.46 -5.47 -3.76
C VAL A 115 -6.78 -6.20 -4.05
N PRO A 116 -7.75 -6.21 -3.10
CA PRO A 116 -8.95 -7.02 -3.22
C PRO A 116 -9.89 -6.54 -4.34
N GLN A 117 -9.72 -5.30 -4.80
CA GLN A 117 -10.49 -4.70 -5.88
C GLN A 117 -10.17 -5.27 -7.26
N LEU A 118 -9.04 -5.97 -7.42
CA LEU A 118 -8.68 -6.56 -8.70
C LEU A 118 -9.37 -7.92 -8.86
N PRO A 119 -9.94 -8.24 -10.04
CA PRO A 119 -10.43 -9.58 -10.33
C PRO A 119 -9.32 -10.62 -10.17
N SER A 120 -9.69 -11.86 -9.87
CA SER A 120 -8.73 -12.94 -9.60
C SER A 120 -8.95 -14.15 -10.50
N VAL A 121 -7.85 -14.75 -10.96
CA VAL A 121 -7.81 -16.02 -11.68
C VAL A 121 -7.05 -17.02 -10.82
N VAL A 122 -7.63 -18.19 -10.57
CA VAL A 122 -6.96 -19.30 -9.86
C VAL A 122 -6.38 -20.25 -10.89
N LEU A 123 -5.10 -20.60 -10.73
CA LEU A 123 -4.43 -21.56 -11.61
C LEU A 123 -4.27 -22.89 -10.89
N GLU A 124 -4.95 -23.92 -11.38
CA GLU A 124 -4.84 -25.28 -10.85
C GLU A 124 -3.69 -26.06 -11.52
N ASP A 125 -3.36 -25.75 -12.77
CA ASP A 125 -2.31 -26.42 -13.53
C ASP A 125 -0.90 -26.01 -13.03
N PRO A 126 -0.08 -26.96 -12.55
CA PRO A 126 1.31 -26.69 -12.17
C PRO A 126 2.18 -26.11 -13.29
N LEU A 127 1.91 -26.43 -14.56
CA LEU A 127 2.65 -25.88 -15.70
C LEU A 127 2.35 -24.40 -15.89
N GLU A 128 1.09 -24.00 -15.76
CA GLU A 128 0.70 -22.59 -15.80
C GLU A 128 1.26 -21.82 -14.61
N HIS A 129 1.22 -22.42 -13.42
CA HIS A 129 1.84 -21.86 -12.23
C HIS A 129 3.33 -21.56 -12.45
N ARG A 130 4.08 -22.53 -12.99
CA ARG A 130 5.50 -22.34 -13.33
C ARG A 130 5.67 -21.25 -14.40
N GLY A 131 4.83 -21.25 -15.43
CA GLY A 131 4.83 -20.21 -16.46
C GLY A 131 4.69 -18.80 -15.87
N VAL A 132 3.83 -18.62 -14.88
CA VAL A 132 3.64 -17.32 -14.21
C VAL A 132 4.89 -16.90 -13.44
N LEU A 133 5.48 -17.83 -12.68
CA LEU A 133 6.69 -17.55 -11.90
C LEU A 133 7.91 -17.25 -12.78
N CYS A 134 7.94 -17.81 -13.99
CA CYS A 134 8.96 -17.53 -15.01
C CYS A 134 8.63 -16.34 -15.92
N GLY A 135 7.44 -15.73 -15.79
CA GLY A 135 7.00 -14.63 -16.65
C GLY A 135 6.68 -15.05 -18.11
N SER A 136 6.39 -16.33 -18.34
CA SER A 136 6.12 -16.94 -19.65
C SER A 136 4.70 -17.47 -19.82
N TRP A 137 3.80 -17.23 -18.85
CA TRP A 137 2.41 -17.67 -18.94
C TRP A 137 1.62 -16.91 -20.01
N THR A 138 0.83 -17.65 -20.79
CA THR A 138 0.10 -17.16 -21.97
C THR A 138 -1.41 -17.03 -21.75
N ASP A 139 -1.93 -17.57 -20.64
CA ASP A 139 -3.35 -17.63 -20.32
C ASP A 139 -4.21 -18.14 -21.51
N PRO A 140 -4.09 -19.44 -21.86
CA PRO A 140 -4.72 -20.03 -23.05
C PRO A 140 -6.25 -19.93 -23.03
N ASP A 141 -6.86 -20.03 -21.84
CA ASP A 141 -8.31 -19.96 -21.64
C ASP A 141 -8.86 -18.52 -21.61
N GLN A 142 -8.02 -17.51 -21.85
CA GLN A 142 -8.41 -16.10 -21.86
C GLN A 142 -9.12 -15.63 -20.58
N ARG A 143 -8.66 -16.10 -19.43
CA ARG A 143 -9.24 -15.78 -18.11
C ARG A 143 -8.99 -14.35 -17.66
N VAL A 144 -7.92 -13.72 -18.15
CA VAL A 144 -7.57 -12.32 -17.87
C VAL A 144 -8.17 -11.42 -18.95
N LEU A 145 -9.09 -10.53 -18.58
CA LEU A 145 -9.68 -9.54 -19.49
C LEU A 145 -8.66 -8.47 -19.91
N GLU A 146 -8.78 -7.99 -21.14
CA GLU A 146 -7.90 -6.96 -21.69
C GLU A 146 -8.09 -5.60 -20.98
N GLY A 147 -6.98 -4.92 -20.71
CA GLY A 147 -6.97 -3.58 -20.11
C GLY A 147 -7.22 -3.52 -18.60
N GLU A 148 -7.51 -4.66 -17.96
CA GLU A 148 -7.73 -4.73 -16.51
C GLU A 148 -6.68 -5.61 -15.81
N PRO A 149 -5.99 -5.10 -14.77
CA PRO A 149 -5.08 -5.91 -13.98
C PRO A 149 -5.83 -7.00 -13.20
N HIS A 150 -5.34 -8.24 -13.28
CA HIS A 150 -5.85 -9.39 -12.55
C HIS A 150 -4.82 -9.92 -11.55
N ARG A 151 -5.32 -10.45 -10.44
CA ARG A 151 -4.53 -11.25 -9.49
C ARG A 151 -4.51 -12.69 -9.96
N VAL A 152 -3.32 -13.24 -10.15
CA VAL A 152 -3.13 -14.66 -10.42
C VAL A 152 -2.86 -15.36 -9.11
N MET A 153 -3.64 -16.40 -8.81
CA MET A 153 -3.74 -17.03 -7.49
C MET A 153 -3.42 -18.52 -7.58
N SER A 154 -2.76 -19.07 -6.55
CA SER A 154 -2.65 -20.51 -6.37
C SER A 154 -3.97 -21.09 -5.81
N PRO A 155 -4.23 -22.40 -5.93
CA PRO A 155 -5.40 -23.03 -5.31
C PRO A 155 -5.37 -22.97 -3.78
N ARG A 156 -4.18 -22.72 -3.20
CA ARG A 156 -3.97 -22.51 -1.76
C ARG A 156 -4.23 -21.07 -1.31
N GLY A 157 -4.60 -20.19 -2.23
CA GLY A 157 -4.90 -18.78 -1.97
C GLY A 157 -3.68 -17.87 -1.91
N GLU A 158 -2.52 -18.31 -2.40
CA GLU A 158 -1.33 -17.46 -2.54
C GLU A 158 -1.45 -16.54 -3.76
N LEU A 159 -1.02 -15.29 -3.64
CA LEU A 159 -0.86 -14.41 -4.80
C LEU A 159 0.42 -14.79 -5.53
N LEU A 160 0.31 -15.18 -6.79
CA LEU A 160 1.43 -15.57 -7.65
C LEU A 160 1.92 -14.42 -8.52
N ALA A 161 1.00 -13.62 -9.06
CA ALA A 161 1.34 -12.46 -9.87
C ALA A 161 0.21 -11.45 -9.94
N ILE A 162 0.55 -10.22 -10.33
CA ILE A 162 -0.40 -9.25 -10.87
C ILE A 162 -0.06 -9.08 -12.34
N VAL A 163 -1.05 -9.34 -13.20
CA VAL A 163 -0.89 -9.38 -14.65
C VAL A 163 -1.95 -8.54 -15.32
N GLU A 164 -1.70 -8.11 -16.55
CA GLU A 164 -2.66 -7.38 -17.36
C GLU A 164 -2.56 -7.88 -18.79
N ARG A 165 -3.70 -8.29 -19.36
CA ARG A 165 -3.75 -8.65 -20.77
C ARG A 165 -3.69 -7.37 -21.61
N ARG A 166 -2.73 -7.37 -22.53
CA ARG A 166 -2.43 -6.36 -23.54
C ARG A 166 -2.01 -7.13 -24.81
N PRO A 167 -1.75 -6.46 -25.95
CA PRO A 167 -1.18 -7.12 -27.12
C PRO A 167 0.07 -7.96 -26.79
N GLU A 168 0.88 -7.49 -25.84
CA GLU A 168 1.92 -8.27 -25.17
C GLU A 168 1.56 -8.42 -23.68
N PHE A 169 1.47 -9.66 -23.19
CA PHE A 169 1.04 -9.93 -21.82
C PHE A 169 1.98 -9.30 -20.80
N LYS A 170 1.45 -8.47 -19.90
CA LYS A 170 2.27 -7.68 -18.97
C LYS A 170 2.21 -8.25 -17.56
N PHE A 171 3.38 -8.57 -17.01
CA PHE A 171 3.55 -8.89 -15.59
C PHE A 171 3.94 -7.62 -14.83
N HIS A 172 3.03 -7.08 -14.01
CA HIS A 172 3.34 -5.95 -13.14
C HIS A 172 4.23 -6.37 -11.97
N ARG A 173 3.97 -7.56 -11.43
CA ARG A 173 4.76 -8.16 -10.35
C ARG A 173 4.53 -9.66 -10.32
N VAL A 174 5.59 -10.41 -10.01
CA VAL A 174 5.54 -11.85 -9.70
C VAL A 174 5.94 -12.01 -8.24
N PHE A 175 5.23 -12.89 -7.55
CA PHE A 175 5.35 -13.20 -6.12
C PHE A 175 5.54 -14.72 -5.97
N GLY A 176 6.55 -15.13 -5.22
CA GLY A 176 6.95 -16.53 -5.08
C GLY A 176 8.43 -16.72 -5.39
N GLU A 177 9.02 -17.79 -4.85
CA GLU A 177 10.37 -18.22 -5.20
C GLU A 177 10.32 -18.81 -6.61
N ARG A 178 11.31 -18.46 -7.44
CA ARG A 178 11.51 -19.19 -8.68
C ARG A 178 11.85 -20.63 -8.28
N PHE A 179 11.19 -21.61 -8.88
CA PHE A 179 11.63 -22.99 -8.75
C PHE A 179 13.07 -23.05 -9.27
N GLU A 180 14.05 -23.08 -8.36
CA GLU A 180 15.40 -23.46 -8.70
C GLU A 180 15.32 -24.92 -9.14
N ASN A 181 15.74 -25.19 -10.38
CA ASN A 181 15.88 -26.57 -10.82
C ASN A 181 16.83 -27.26 -9.85
N GLU A 182 16.43 -28.40 -9.27
CA GLU A 182 17.30 -29.32 -8.52
C GLU A 182 18.38 -29.98 -9.42
N GLN A 183 18.87 -29.28 -10.44
CA GLN A 183 19.99 -29.68 -11.29
C GLN A 183 21.16 -28.69 -11.29
N ASP A 184 21.07 -27.54 -10.62
CA ASP A 184 22.21 -26.63 -10.46
C ASP A 184 22.73 -26.69 -9.01
N GLU A 185 23.39 -27.80 -8.66
CA GLU A 185 24.34 -27.85 -7.54
C GLU A 185 25.49 -26.88 -7.84
N VAL A 186 25.40 -25.65 -7.33
CA VAL A 186 26.56 -24.77 -7.20
C VAL A 186 27.02 -24.82 -5.75
N ILE A 187 27.95 -25.74 -5.48
CA ILE A 187 28.78 -25.73 -4.28
C ILE A 187 29.57 -24.42 -4.28
N LEU A 188 29.33 -23.54 -3.30
CA LEU A 188 30.26 -22.46 -2.96
C LEU A 188 30.73 -22.66 -1.51
N ARG A 189 32.05 -22.84 -1.39
CA ARG A 189 32.82 -22.69 -0.15
C ARG A 189 32.92 -21.22 0.24
#